data_AF-A0A2A5FSA0-F1
#
_entry.id   AF-A0A2A5FSA0-F1
#
_cell.length_a   1.000
_cell.length_b   1.000
_cell.length_c   1.000
_cell.angle_alpha   90.00
_cell.angle_beta   90.00
_cell.angle_gamma   90.00
#
_symmetry.space_group_name_H-M   'P 1'
#
loop_
_entity.id
_entity.type
_entity.pdbx_description
1 polymer ?
#
loop_
_entity_poly.entity_id
_entity_poly.type
_entity_poly.pdbx_seq_one_letter_code
_entity_poly.pdbx_strand_id
1 'polypeptide(L)'
;MSGHSNDNVSSEELWGGGQSPYGISYGKMYMWFFLVSDALTFGGLLTAYGFSRAASEDPWPIGEQVFRALPGLEGHYPLIYVALMTFILIVSSVTMVLAVEAGHRNDKRSVVRWMAATIIGGLFFLGSQAWEWSHFIHGGGGSFLLAKEVTITADNGSEYTLPVGEAIYMDHHFGELAEGYSNGDESVELHSDHGHVKLIQYGEHTHEAELHSLTIHKYITDEQEVSGEFAHKLWDARSTSFTFGANMHENEYALQQSYANFFFFITGFHGFHVFSGVVINIIIFIMAYRGVFEKRKHYEMVEKVGLYWHFIDLVWVFVFTFFYLI
;
A
#
# COMPACT_ATOMS: atom_id res chain seq x y z
N MET A 1 -33.33 53.36 -39.10
CA MET A 1 -31.96 53.87 -39.01
C MET A 1 -31.03 52.67 -39.06
N SER A 2 -30.47 52.38 -40.23
CA SER A 2 -29.40 51.41 -40.41
C SER A 2 -28.07 52.17 -40.46
N GLY A 3 -27.12 51.81 -39.61
CA GLY A 3 -25.80 52.45 -39.55
C GLY A 3 -24.91 51.76 -38.53
N HIS A 4 -24.02 50.92 -39.05
CA HIS A 4 -22.98 50.11 -38.43
C HIS A 4 -22.19 50.70 -37.25
N SER A 5 -21.74 49.82 -36.35
CA SER A 5 -20.30 49.59 -36.16
C SER A 5 -20.04 48.09 -36.00
N ASN A 6 -19.77 47.42 -37.13
CA ASN A 6 -18.91 46.24 -37.12
C ASN A 6 -17.51 46.80 -36.85
N ASP A 7 -17.15 46.95 -35.58
CA ASP A 7 -15.75 47.16 -35.24
C ASP A 7 -15.03 45.85 -35.57
N ASN A 8 -14.43 45.82 -36.75
CA ASN A 8 -13.52 44.77 -37.17
C ASN A 8 -12.32 44.83 -36.23
N VAL A 9 -12.43 44.14 -35.09
CA VAL A 9 -11.29 43.83 -34.22
C VAL A 9 -10.23 43.19 -35.11
N SER A 10 -9.03 43.75 -35.11
CA SER A 10 -7.97 43.31 -36.02
C SER A 10 -7.56 41.87 -35.69
N SER A 11 -7.14 41.09 -36.69
CA SER A 11 -6.60 39.75 -36.44
C SER A 11 -5.36 39.76 -35.53
N GLU A 12 -4.70 40.92 -35.38
CA GLU A 12 -3.60 41.14 -34.44
C GLU A 12 -4.09 41.27 -32.98
N GLU A 13 -5.30 41.81 -32.73
CA GLU A 13 -5.91 41.86 -31.39
C GLU A 13 -6.52 40.51 -30.97
N LEU A 14 -6.98 39.69 -31.92
CA LEU A 14 -7.67 38.42 -31.62
C LEU A 14 -6.75 37.23 -31.38
N TRP A 15 -5.51 37.24 -31.89
CA TRP A 15 -4.39 36.36 -31.50
C TRP A 15 -3.22 36.60 -32.49
N GLY A 16 -2.12 37.18 -32.02
CA GLY A 16 -0.96 37.61 -32.82
C GLY A 16 -0.09 36.51 -33.44
N GLY A 17 -0.63 35.33 -33.74
CA GLY A 17 0.06 34.33 -34.57
C GLY A 17 1.33 33.74 -33.94
N GLY A 18 1.21 33.11 -32.78
CA GLY A 18 2.27 32.29 -32.17
C GLY A 18 1.97 30.78 -32.31
N GLN A 19 2.14 30.03 -31.22
CA GLN A 19 1.53 28.69 -31.12
C GLN A 19 0.07 28.81 -30.73
N SER A 20 -0.81 28.11 -31.47
CA SER A 20 -2.25 28.08 -31.19
C SER A 20 -2.48 27.69 -29.71
N PRO A 21 -3.50 28.25 -29.03
CA PRO A 21 -3.94 27.75 -27.71
C PRO A 21 -4.28 26.25 -27.73
N TYR A 22 -4.58 25.70 -28.92
CA TYR A 22 -4.84 24.28 -29.19
C TYR A 22 -3.65 23.57 -29.85
N GLY A 23 -2.46 24.20 -29.89
CA GLY A 23 -1.23 23.69 -30.51
C GLY A 23 -0.54 22.58 -29.72
N ILE A 24 -1.30 21.75 -29.02
CA ILE A 24 -0.80 20.58 -28.30
C ILE A 24 -0.49 19.50 -29.34
N SER A 25 0.68 18.86 -29.23
CA SER A 25 1.00 17.75 -30.13
C SER A 25 -0.01 16.62 -29.96
N TYR A 26 -0.34 15.91 -31.04
CA TYR A 26 -1.22 14.75 -30.98
C TYR A 26 -0.82 13.78 -29.85
N GLY A 27 0.49 13.51 -29.70
CA GLY A 27 0.99 12.63 -28.66
C GLY A 27 0.70 13.12 -27.23
N LYS A 28 0.79 14.43 -26.97
CA LYS A 28 0.44 14.99 -25.66
C LYS A 28 -1.06 14.97 -25.41
N MET A 29 -1.87 15.24 -26.44
CA MET A 29 -3.32 15.21 -26.32
C MET A 29 -3.83 13.79 -25.99
N TYR A 30 -3.35 12.77 -26.69
CA TYR A 30 -3.71 11.37 -26.40
C TYR A 30 -3.19 10.91 -25.03
N MET A 31 -2.02 11.42 -24.59
CA MET A 31 -1.54 11.18 -23.23
C MET A 31 -2.55 11.69 -22.20
N TRP A 32 -3.05 12.93 -22.35
CA TRP A 32 -4.06 13.46 -21.43
C TRP A 32 -5.36 12.65 -21.41
N PHE A 33 -5.86 12.21 -22.57
CA PHE A 33 -7.03 11.33 -22.61
C PHE A 33 -6.80 9.99 -21.90
N PHE A 34 -5.62 9.40 -22.10
CA PHE A 34 -5.21 8.18 -21.40
C PHE A 34 -5.15 8.41 -19.88
N LEU A 35 -4.54 9.52 -19.42
CA LEU A 35 -4.48 9.85 -17.99
C LEU A 35 -5.86 10.09 -17.37
N VAL A 36 -6.78 10.75 -18.09
CA VAL A 36 -8.15 10.95 -17.61
C VAL A 36 -8.89 9.62 -17.50
N SER A 37 -8.71 8.70 -18.46
CA SER A 37 -9.25 7.34 -18.39
C SER A 37 -8.79 6.63 -17.13
N ASP A 38 -7.48 6.59 -16.87
CA ASP A 38 -6.92 5.95 -15.69
C ASP A 38 -7.41 6.62 -14.39
N ALA A 39 -7.51 7.96 -14.38
CA ALA A 39 -8.02 8.71 -13.24
C ALA A 39 -9.46 8.30 -12.88
N LEU A 40 -10.32 8.11 -13.90
CA LEU A 40 -11.69 7.64 -13.71
C LEU A 40 -11.72 6.18 -13.22
N THR A 41 -10.83 5.32 -13.71
CA THR A 41 -10.71 3.94 -13.23
C THR A 41 -10.32 3.89 -11.75
N PHE A 42 -9.28 4.61 -11.33
CA PHE A 42 -8.89 4.70 -9.92
C PHE A 42 -9.99 5.35 -9.07
N GLY A 43 -10.63 6.41 -9.56
CA GLY A 43 -11.75 7.06 -8.88
C GLY A 43 -12.91 6.11 -8.62
N GLY A 44 -13.26 5.27 -9.60
CA GLY A 44 -14.28 4.23 -9.46
C GLY A 44 -13.90 3.18 -8.40
N LEU A 45 -12.65 2.71 -8.42
CA LEU A 45 -12.14 1.74 -7.44
C LEU A 45 -12.11 2.30 -6.00
N LEU A 46 -11.63 3.53 -5.82
CA LEU A 46 -11.61 4.19 -4.52
C LEU A 46 -13.01 4.50 -4.00
N THR A 47 -13.96 4.85 -4.90
CA THR A 47 -15.37 5.03 -4.53
C THR A 47 -15.99 3.70 -4.09
N ALA A 48 -15.70 2.60 -4.78
CA ALA A 48 -16.17 1.27 -4.41
C ALA A 48 -15.62 0.83 -3.04
N TYR A 49 -14.33 1.07 -2.79
CA TYR A 49 -13.72 0.85 -1.48
C TYR A 49 -14.39 1.69 -0.39
N GLY A 50 -14.55 3.00 -0.63
CA GLY A 50 -15.21 3.90 0.32
C GLY A 50 -16.65 3.50 0.64
N PHE A 51 -17.41 3.04 -0.37
CA PHE A 51 -18.75 2.49 -0.17
C PHE A 51 -18.73 1.19 0.64
N SER A 52 -17.84 0.24 0.30
CA SER A 52 -17.70 -1.02 1.03
C SER A 52 -17.35 -0.79 2.51
N ARG A 53 -16.50 0.21 2.79
CA ARG A 53 -16.14 0.60 4.14
C ARG A 53 -17.32 1.24 4.87
N ALA A 54 -18.04 2.16 4.24
CA ALA A 54 -19.17 2.86 4.85
C ALA A 54 -20.38 1.95 5.09
N ALA A 55 -20.52 0.87 4.32
CA ALA A 55 -21.58 -0.11 4.46
C ALA A 55 -21.25 -1.27 5.42
N SER A 56 -20.01 -1.33 5.94
CA SER A 56 -19.57 -2.39 6.86
C SER A 56 -20.19 -2.19 8.24
N GLU A 57 -20.73 -3.27 8.83
CA GLU A 57 -21.23 -3.25 10.21
C GLU A 57 -20.09 -3.53 11.20
N ASP A 58 -19.15 -4.43 10.88
CA ASP A 58 -18.01 -4.66 11.76
C ASP A 58 -16.90 -3.61 11.56
N PRO A 59 -16.06 -3.41 12.60
CA PRO A 59 -15.05 -2.35 12.60
C PRO A 59 -14.06 -2.48 11.44
N TRP A 60 -13.74 -1.34 10.81
CA TRP A 60 -12.74 -1.27 9.75
C TRP A 60 -11.33 -1.12 10.34
N PRO A 61 -10.31 -1.75 9.76
CA PRO A 61 -8.95 -1.65 10.28
C PRO A 61 -8.37 -0.24 10.22
N ILE A 62 -7.57 0.12 11.22
CA ILE A 62 -6.85 1.38 11.35
C ILE A 62 -5.45 1.21 10.76
N GLY A 63 -5.13 1.99 9.72
CA GLY A 63 -3.86 1.88 9.00
C GLY A 63 -2.60 1.98 9.88
N GLU A 64 -2.60 2.87 10.87
CA GLU A 64 -1.50 3.01 11.84
C GLU A 64 -1.21 1.74 12.65
N GLN A 65 -2.22 0.89 12.82
CA GLN A 65 -2.10 -0.36 13.55
C GLN A 65 -1.68 -1.52 12.65
N VAL A 66 -2.21 -1.53 11.43
CA VAL A 66 -1.92 -2.55 10.41
C VAL A 66 -0.48 -2.43 9.89
N PHE A 67 -0.03 -1.20 9.61
CA PHE A 67 1.26 -0.96 8.97
C PHE A 67 2.29 -0.43 9.99
N ARG A 68 2.76 -1.33 10.88
CA ARG A 68 3.77 -1.03 11.91
C ARG A 68 5.17 -1.57 11.59
N ALA A 69 5.28 -2.46 10.61
CA ALA A 69 6.50 -3.21 10.33
C ALA A 69 7.54 -2.37 9.56
N LEU A 70 8.82 -2.61 9.88
CA LEU A 70 9.94 -1.98 9.21
C LEU A 70 10.97 -3.06 8.84
N PRO A 71 11.49 -3.09 7.60
CA PRO A 71 12.45 -4.11 7.19
C PRO A 71 13.67 -4.19 8.11
N GLY A 72 13.84 -5.33 8.77
CA GLY A 72 15.01 -5.60 9.61
C GLY A 72 15.05 -4.86 10.95
N LEU A 73 13.96 -4.22 11.37
CA LEU A 73 13.82 -3.66 12.72
C LEU A 73 12.59 -4.25 13.41
N GLU A 74 12.81 -4.85 14.57
CA GLU A 74 11.73 -5.26 15.47
C GLU A 74 11.25 -4.03 16.27
N GLY A 75 9.96 -3.75 16.23
CA GLY A 75 9.34 -2.65 16.96
C GLY A 75 8.07 -2.10 16.32
N HIS A 76 7.30 -1.35 17.09
CA HIS A 76 6.06 -0.72 16.64
C HIS A 76 6.35 0.69 16.13
N TYR A 77 6.48 0.82 14.81
CA TYR A 77 6.73 2.10 14.14
C TYR A 77 5.56 2.42 13.20
N PRO A 78 4.47 3.03 13.70
CA PRO A 78 3.29 3.32 12.90
C PRO A 78 3.63 4.13 11.65
N LEU A 79 3.28 3.59 10.48
CA LEU A 79 3.38 4.23 9.17
C LEU A 79 4.77 4.70 8.72
N ILE A 80 5.85 4.49 9.49
CA ILE A 80 7.17 5.05 9.16
C ILE A 80 7.68 4.53 7.82
N TYR A 81 7.56 3.22 7.59
CA TYR A 81 8.02 2.61 6.35
C TYR A 81 7.21 3.08 5.13
N VAL A 82 5.88 3.14 5.28
CA VAL A 82 4.96 3.62 4.26
C VAL A 82 5.22 5.11 3.93
N ALA A 83 5.45 5.92 4.95
CA ALA A 83 5.81 7.33 4.79
C ALA A 83 7.16 7.50 4.07
N LEU A 84 8.16 6.67 4.38
CA LEU A 84 9.46 6.68 3.72
C LEU A 84 9.34 6.35 2.23
N MET A 85 8.63 5.27 1.87
CA MET A 85 8.47 4.91 0.45
C MET A 85 7.67 5.98 -0.32
N THR A 86 6.65 6.57 0.31
CA THR A 86 5.88 7.68 -0.27
C THR A 86 6.75 8.92 -0.49
N PHE A 87 7.58 9.28 0.49
CA PHE A 87 8.55 10.36 0.36
C PHE A 87 9.51 10.13 -0.82
N ILE A 88 10.02 8.90 -0.96
CA ILE A 88 10.92 8.53 -2.06
C ILE A 88 10.22 8.65 -3.42
N LEU A 89 8.94 8.26 -3.51
CA LEU A 89 8.17 8.39 -4.75
C LEU A 89 7.95 9.86 -5.14
N ILE A 90 7.58 10.71 -4.17
CA ILE A 90 7.42 12.16 -4.39
C ILE A 90 8.76 12.80 -4.80
N VAL A 91 9.87 12.44 -4.16
CA VAL A 91 11.20 12.93 -4.55
C VAL A 91 11.56 12.45 -5.96
N SER A 92 11.22 11.21 -6.32
CA SER A 92 11.41 10.67 -7.67
C SER A 92 10.60 11.43 -8.74
N SER A 93 9.43 11.93 -8.35
CA SER A 93 8.61 12.85 -9.15
C SER A 93 9.34 14.18 -9.36
N VAL A 94 9.92 14.78 -8.31
CA VAL A 94 10.72 16.00 -8.45
C VAL A 94 11.92 15.79 -9.39
N THR A 95 12.63 14.66 -9.29
CA THR A 95 13.74 14.37 -10.21
C THR A 95 13.26 14.21 -11.65
N MET A 96 12.03 13.73 -11.88
CA MET A 96 11.44 13.68 -13.21
C MET A 96 11.19 15.09 -13.79
N VAL A 97 10.67 16.03 -12.99
CA VAL A 97 10.50 17.43 -13.43
C VAL A 97 11.84 18.01 -13.90
N LEU A 98 12.92 17.77 -13.13
CA LEU A 98 14.27 18.24 -13.47
C LEU A 98 14.81 17.59 -14.75
N ALA A 99 14.43 16.33 -15.03
CA ALA A 99 14.76 15.66 -16.28
C ALA A 99 14.03 16.30 -17.48
N VAL A 100 12.74 16.60 -17.35
CA VAL A 100 11.94 17.27 -18.38
C VAL A 100 12.48 18.67 -18.66
N GLU A 101 12.77 19.44 -17.61
CA GLU A 101 13.34 20.78 -17.70
C GLU A 101 14.72 20.77 -18.38
N ALA A 102 15.59 19.83 -18.03
CA ALA A 102 16.86 19.62 -18.72
C ALA A 102 16.67 19.28 -20.22
N GLY A 103 15.61 18.52 -20.54
CA GLY A 103 15.21 18.22 -21.91
C GLY A 103 14.83 19.46 -22.71
N HIS A 104 14.11 20.41 -22.09
CA HIS A 104 13.80 21.71 -22.73
C HIS A 104 15.06 22.55 -22.98
N ARG A 105 16.07 22.45 -22.11
CA ARG A 105 17.39 23.08 -22.32
C ARG A 105 18.29 22.31 -23.30
N ASN A 106 17.82 21.19 -23.85
CA ASN A 106 18.62 20.26 -24.66
C ASN A 106 19.91 19.75 -23.96
N ASP A 107 19.92 19.71 -22.63
CA ASP A 107 21.05 19.21 -21.85
C ASP A 107 20.92 17.70 -21.61
N LYS A 108 21.48 16.92 -22.54
CA LYS A 108 21.49 15.45 -22.45
C LYS A 108 22.06 14.94 -21.13
N ARG A 109 23.16 15.52 -20.65
CA ARG A 109 23.87 14.98 -19.48
C ARG A 109 22.99 15.10 -18.25
N SER A 110 22.32 16.23 -18.09
CA SER A 110 21.36 16.44 -17.01
C SER A 110 20.12 15.56 -17.16
N VAL A 111 19.57 15.42 -18.37
CA VAL A 111 18.43 14.50 -18.62
C VAL A 111 18.77 13.08 -18.14
N VAL A 112 19.90 12.53 -18.58
CA VAL A 112 20.33 11.18 -18.23
C VAL A 112 20.50 11.03 -16.71
N ARG A 113 21.14 12.01 -16.05
CA ARG A 113 21.35 11.96 -14.59
C ARG A 113 20.04 11.97 -13.82
N TRP A 114 19.11 12.86 -14.17
CA TRP A 114 17.84 13.00 -13.46
C TRP A 114 16.89 11.83 -13.74
N MET A 115 16.86 11.33 -14.97
CA MET A 115 16.12 10.11 -15.30
C MET A 115 16.64 8.89 -14.53
N ALA A 116 17.95 8.75 -14.37
CA ALA A 116 18.52 7.67 -13.56
C ALA A 116 18.05 7.76 -12.10
N ALA A 117 18.02 8.96 -11.52
CA ALA A 117 17.52 9.17 -10.16
C ALA A 117 16.03 8.79 -10.03
N THR A 118 15.20 9.17 -11.01
CA THR A 118 13.78 8.79 -11.04
C THR A 118 13.61 7.27 -11.12
N ILE A 119 14.38 6.58 -11.96
CA ILE A 119 14.32 5.10 -12.08
C ILE A 119 14.71 4.44 -10.76
N ILE A 120 15.77 4.92 -10.10
CA ILE A 120 16.20 4.38 -8.80
C ILE A 120 15.10 4.54 -7.75
N GLY A 121 14.49 5.72 -7.66
CA GLY A 121 13.37 5.96 -6.74
C GLY A 121 12.16 5.06 -7.05
N GLY A 122 11.82 4.88 -8.32
CA GLY A 122 10.74 3.99 -8.75
C GLY A 122 11.01 2.51 -8.43
N LEU A 123 12.24 2.03 -8.64
CA LEU A 123 12.64 0.67 -8.28
C LEU A 123 12.62 0.45 -6.77
N PHE A 124 13.08 1.43 -5.99
CA PHE A 124 13.02 1.38 -4.54
C PHE A 124 11.57 1.28 -4.05
N PHE A 125 10.68 2.10 -4.62
CA PHE A 125 9.25 2.05 -4.31
C PHE A 125 8.64 0.68 -4.62
N LEU A 126 8.89 0.13 -5.82
CA LEU A 126 8.39 -1.21 -6.20
C LEU A 126 8.91 -2.32 -5.29
N GLY A 127 10.21 -2.28 -4.94
CA GLY A 127 10.81 -3.22 -3.99
C GLY A 127 10.19 -3.07 -2.60
N SER A 128 9.90 -1.84 -2.19
CA SER A 128 9.26 -1.57 -0.89
C SER A 128 7.85 -2.13 -0.83
N GLN A 129 7.06 -1.93 -1.90
CA GLN A 129 5.71 -2.46 -2.01
C GLN A 129 5.69 -3.99 -2.04
N ALA A 130 6.63 -4.60 -2.77
CA ALA A 130 6.75 -6.05 -2.82
C ALA A 130 7.10 -6.66 -1.45
N TRP A 131 7.98 -6.00 -0.69
CA TRP A 131 8.29 -6.41 0.67
C TRP A 131 7.08 -6.24 1.60
N GLU A 132 6.40 -5.10 1.52
CA GLU A 132 5.20 -4.84 2.34
C GLU A 132 4.11 -5.87 2.06
N TRP A 133 3.86 -6.19 0.79
CA TRP A 133 2.95 -7.27 0.41
C TRP A 133 3.39 -8.61 0.95
N SER A 134 4.67 -8.96 0.82
CA SER A 134 5.19 -10.21 1.37
C SER A 134 4.93 -10.28 2.88
N HIS A 135 5.28 -9.24 3.63
CA HIS A 135 5.04 -9.20 5.07
C HIS A 135 3.55 -9.29 5.40
N PHE A 136 2.72 -8.56 4.67
CA PHE A 136 1.27 -8.55 4.84
C PHE A 136 0.63 -9.93 4.57
N ILE A 137 1.12 -10.64 3.54
CA ILE A 137 0.66 -11.99 3.17
C ILE A 137 1.06 -13.04 4.22
N HIS A 138 2.27 -12.95 4.80
CA HIS A 138 2.72 -13.91 5.83
C HIS A 138 2.09 -13.63 7.20
N GLY A 139 1.69 -12.39 7.48
CA GLY A 139 1.02 -12.05 8.74
C GLY A 139 1.97 -11.63 9.86
N GLY A 140 1.36 -11.18 10.96
CA GLY A 140 2.09 -10.66 12.14
C GLY A 140 2.11 -11.62 13.34
N GLY A 141 1.48 -12.78 13.20
CA GLY A 141 1.26 -13.75 14.29
C GLY A 141 -0.08 -14.48 14.16
N GLY A 142 -1.00 -13.98 13.34
CA GLY A 142 -2.28 -14.63 13.12
C GLY A 142 -3.30 -14.37 14.23
N SER A 143 -4.49 -14.91 14.01
CA SER A 143 -5.63 -14.79 14.92
C SER A 143 -6.42 -16.09 14.97
N PHE A 144 -7.25 -16.22 16.00
CA PHE A 144 -8.26 -17.26 16.09
C PHE A 144 -9.60 -16.67 16.54
N LEU A 145 -10.70 -17.32 16.18
CA LEU A 145 -12.03 -16.91 16.63
C LEU A 145 -12.40 -17.58 17.96
N LEU A 146 -13.14 -16.89 18.82
CA LEU A 146 -13.71 -17.48 20.04
C LEU A 146 -14.86 -18.45 19.73
N ALA A 147 -14.84 -19.62 20.36
CA ALA A 147 -15.90 -20.62 20.29
C ALA A 147 -17.00 -20.44 21.36
N LYS A 148 -16.71 -19.71 22.44
CA LYS A 148 -17.62 -19.42 23.55
C LYS A 148 -17.44 -17.98 24.01
N GLU A 149 -18.49 -17.41 24.60
CA GLU A 149 -18.41 -16.10 25.26
C GLU A 149 -17.44 -16.17 26.45
N VAL A 150 -16.59 -15.15 26.59
CA VAL A 150 -15.59 -15.08 27.67
C VAL A 150 -15.54 -13.68 28.25
N THR A 151 -15.67 -13.58 29.57
CA THR A 151 -15.34 -12.36 30.31
C THR A 151 -13.90 -12.38 30.78
N ILE A 152 -13.15 -11.34 30.48
CA ILE A 152 -11.73 -11.16 30.84
C ILE A 152 -11.49 -9.76 31.41
N THR A 153 -10.39 -9.60 32.13
CA THR A 153 -9.85 -8.29 32.49
C THR A 153 -8.56 -8.08 31.70
N ALA A 154 -8.49 -7.01 30.92
CA ALA A 154 -7.28 -6.65 30.18
C ALA A 154 -6.22 -6.06 31.10
N ASP A 155 -4.99 -5.94 30.61
CA ASP A 155 -3.85 -5.46 31.40
C ASP A 155 -4.02 -4.01 31.89
N ASN A 156 -4.85 -3.23 31.19
CA ASN A 156 -5.24 -1.88 31.59
C ASN A 156 -6.25 -1.83 32.77
N GLY A 157 -6.72 -2.99 33.25
CA GLY A 157 -7.71 -3.14 34.32
C GLY A 157 -9.18 -3.07 33.88
N SER A 158 -9.46 -2.93 32.58
CA SER A 158 -10.82 -2.87 32.04
C SER A 158 -11.39 -4.27 31.84
N GLU A 159 -12.67 -4.45 32.16
CA GLU A 159 -13.39 -5.71 31.96
C GLU A 159 -14.08 -5.73 30.60
N TYR A 160 -13.90 -6.83 29.88
CA TYR A 160 -14.50 -7.08 28.57
C TYR A 160 -15.28 -8.39 28.59
N THR A 161 -16.46 -8.41 27.99
CA THR A 161 -17.21 -9.64 27.68
C THR A 161 -17.20 -9.82 26.17
N LEU A 162 -16.39 -10.76 25.72
CA LEU A 162 -16.14 -11.01 24.29
C LEU A 162 -17.13 -12.06 23.77
N PRO A 163 -17.87 -11.77 22.68
CA PRO A 163 -18.85 -12.68 22.12
C PRO A 163 -18.19 -13.86 21.38
N VAL A 164 -19.00 -14.86 21.03
CA VAL A 164 -18.59 -15.93 20.10
C VAL A 164 -18.27 -15.31 18.74
N GLY A 165 -17.18 -15.73 18.12
CA GLY A 165 -16.73 -15.21 16.83
C GLY A 165 -15.83 -13.97 16.92
N GLU A 166 -15.55 -13.45 18.12
CA GLU A 166 -14.55 -12.39 18.29
C GLU A 166 -13.15 -12.90 17.89
N ALA A 167 -12.40 -12.08 17.16
CA ALA A 167 -11.02 -12.39 16.76
C ALA A 167 -10.03 -12.02 17.86
N ILE A 168 -9.19 -12.99 18.23
CA ILE A 168 -8.12 -12.83 19.22
C ILE A 168 -6.78 -13.04 18.52
N TYR A 169 -5.83 -12.15 18.79
CA TYR A 169 -4.58 -12.08 18.04
C TYR A 169 -3.42 -12.58 18.87
N MET A 170 -2.53 -13.32 18.21
CA MET A 170 -1.32 -13.86 18.79
C MET A 170 -0.12 -12.95 18.48
N ASP A 171 0.92 -13.04 19.28
CA ASP A 171 2.22 -12.49 18.93
C ASP A 171 2.89 -13.31 17.81
N HIS A 172 3.90 -12.75 17.16
CA HIS A 172 4.57 -13.37 16.03
C HIS A 172 5.21 -14.73 16.38
N HIS A 173 5.84 -14.85 17.55
CA HIS A 173 6.61 -16.04 17.92
C HIS A 173 5.68 -17.20 18.24
N PHE A 174 4.64 -16.94 19.03
CA PHE A 174 3.62 -17.95 19.33
C PHE A 174 2.80 -18.28 18.08
N GLY A 175 2.48 -17.28 17.27
CA GLY A 175 1.75 -17.38 16.02
C GLY A 175 2.39 -18.32 15.00
N GLU A 176 3.71 -18.21 14.80
CA GLU A 176 4.46 -19.06 13.86
C GLU A 176 4.32 -20.56 14.20
N LEU A 177 4.43 -20.93 15.48
CA LEU A 177 4.20 -22.30 15.91
C LEU A 177 2.72 -22.67 15.92
N ALA A 178 1.83 -21.72 16.19
CA ALA A 178 0.39 -21.94 16.17
C ALA A 178 -0.13 -22.24 14.74
N GLU A 179 0.48 -21.64 13.72
CA GLU A 179 0.21 -21.95 12.32
C GLU A 179 0.52 -23.41 12.02
N GLY A 180 1.73 -23.87 12.35
CA GLY A 180 2.13 -25.28 12.21
C GLY A 180 1.18 -26.24 12.94
N TYR A 181 0.85 -25.92 14.20
CA TYR A 181 -0.13 -26.68 14.99
C TYR A 181 -1.51 -26.72 14.33
N SER A 182 -2.03 -25.59 13.86
CA SER A 182 -3.35 -25.51 13.24
C SER A 182 -3.44 -26.27 11.90
N ASN A 183 -2.33 -26.32 11.17
CA ASN A 183 -2.19 -27.07 9.92
C ASN A 183 -1.98 -28.58 10.14
N GLY A 184 -1.88 -29.03 11.40
CA GLY A 184 -1.70 -30.43 11.76
C GLY A 184 -0.28 -30.94 11.54
N ASP A 185 0.73 -30.08 11.64
CA ASP A 185 2.13 -30.48 11.60
C ASP A 185 2.45 -31.40 12.79
N GLU A 186 2.80 -32.65 12.51
CA GLU A 186 3.14 -33.66 13.52
C GLU A 186 4.39 -33.30 14.34
N SER A 187 5.22 -32.38 13.84
CA SER A 187 6.41 -31.90 14.55
C SER A 187 6.10 -30.89 15.66
N VAL A 188 4.88 -30.31 15.68
CA VAL A 188 4.47 -29.29 16.64
C VAL A 188 3.55 -29.88 17.70
N GLU A 189 4.00 -29.86 18.95
CA GLU A 189 3.20 -30.30 20.09
C GLU A 189 2.73 -29.13 20.95
N LEU A 190 1.46 -29.18 21.35
CA LEU A 190 0.89 -28.28 22.35
C LEU A 190 1.08 -28.87 23.75
N HIS A 191 1.85 -28.16 24.57
CA HIS A 191 2.07 -28.45 25.97
C HIS A 191 1.27 -27.44 26.81
N SER A 192 0.34 -27.93 27.63
CA SER A 192 -0.44 -27.10 28.55
C SER A 192 -0.26 -27.66 29.96
N ASP A 193 0.48 -26.95 30.80
CA ASP A 193 0.76 -27.36 32.19
C ASP A 193 0.63 -26.19 33.16
N HIS A 194 -0.16 -26.36 34.23
CA HIS A 194 -0.33 -25.39 35.34
C HIS A 194 -0.49 -23.91 34.94
N GLY A 195 -1.21 -23.61 33.85
CA GLY A 195 -1.41 -22.24 33.38
C GLY A 195 -0.28 -21.71 32.51
N HIS A 196 0.55 -22.58 31.93
CA HIS A 196 1.50 -22.26 30.87
C HIS A 196 1.07 -22.99 29.60
N VAL A 197 0.82 -22.23 28.53
CA VAL A 197 0.52 -22.77 27.20
C VAL A 197 1.76 -22.59 26.36
N LYS A 198 2.32 -23.68 25.86
CA LYS A 198 3.57 -23.66 25.10
C LYS A 198 3.44 -24.54 23.87
N LEU A 199 3.91 -24.04 22.74
CA LEU A 199 4.07 -24.81 21.51
C LEU A 199 5.55 -25.14 21.35
N ILE A 200 5.84 -26.40 21.05
CA ILE A 200 7.21 -26.90 20.84
C ILE A 200 7.25 -27.60 19.51
N GLN A 201 8.11 -27.12 18.61
CA GLN A 201 8.41 -27.77 17.34
C GLN A 201 9.70 -28.58 17.47
N TYR A 202 9.62 -29.88 17.17
CA TYR A 202 10.75 -30.80 17.19
C TYR A 202 11.36 -30.93 15.78
N GLY A 203 12.63 -30.56 15.64
CA GLY A 203 13.38 -30.69 14.39
C GLY A 203 14.88 -30.86 14.66
N GLU A 204 15.73 -30.42 13.72
CA GLU A 204 17.19 -30.36 13.95
C GLU A 204 17.55 -29.40 15.10
N HIS A 205 16.75 -28.35 15.25
CA HIS A 205 16.75 -27.44 16.39
C HIS A 205 15.33 -27.38 16.98
N THR A 206 15.23 -27.43 18.31
CA THR A 206 13.94 -27.28 18.99
C THR A 206 13.57 -25.81 19.05
N HIS A 207 12.41 -25.47 18.50
CA HIS A 207 11.83 -24.14 18.61
C HIS A 207 10.67 -24.19 19.59
N GLU A 208 10.62 -23.22 20.48
CA GLU A 208 9.59 -23.16 21.50
C GLU A 208 9.04 -21.75 21.66
N ALA A 209 7.72 -21.64 21.80
CA ALA A 209 7.02 -20.39 22.03
C ALA A 209 5.99 -20.58 23.14
N GLU A 210 6.07 -19.73 24.16
CA GLU A 210 5.13 -19.71 25.27
C GLU A 210 4.12 -18.58 25.06
N LEU A 211 2.85 -18.86 25.37
CA LEU A 211 1.78 -17.89 25.33
C LEU A 211 1.96 -16.91 26.49
N HIS A 212 2.55 -15.75 26.21
CA HIS A 212 2.72 -14.69 27.20
C HIS A 212 1.53 -13.74 27.25
N SER A 213 1.05 -13.33 26.09
CA SER A 213 -0.07 -12.40 25.95
C SER A 213 -0.85 -12.65 24.67
N LEU A 214 -2.08 -12.16 24.66
CA LEU A 214 -2.95 -12.10 23.50
C LEU A 214 -3.46 -10.67 23.35
N THR A 215 -3.71 -10.25 22.12
CA THR A 215 -4.28 -8.93 21.85
C THR A 215 -5.74 -9.06 21.44
N ILE A 216 -6.60 -8.28 22.07
CA ILE A 216 -8.01 -8.11 21.70
C ILE A 216 -8.20 -6.80 20.96
N HIS A 217 -9.20 -6.73 20.08
CA HIS A 217 -9.49 -5.53 19.28
C HIS A 217 -8.26 -5.00 18.52
N LYS A 218 -7.33 -5.89 18.12
CA LYS A 218 -6.17 -5.51 17.31
C LYS A 218 -6.63 -4.98 15.97
N TYR A 219 -5.94 -3.95 15.49
CA TYR A 219 -6.25 -3.20 14.27
C TYR A 219 -7.49 -2.30 14.33
N ILE A 220 -8.20 -2.23 15.45
CA ILE A 220 -9.40 -1.42 15.60
C ILE A 220 -9.26 -0.51 16.84
N THR A 221 -10.31 0.23 17.16
CA THR A 221 -10.32 1.09 18.36
C THR A 221 -10.25 0.24 19.62
N ASP A 222 -9.52 0.73 20.63
CA ASP A 222 -9.37 0.07 21.94
C ASP A 222 -8.61 -1.27 21.87
N GLU A 223 -7.50 -1.30 21.12
CA GLU A 223 -6.52 -2.41 21.14
C GLU A 223 -5.99 -2.59 22.58
N GLN A 224 -6.17 -3.79 23.13
CA GLN A 224 -5.72 -4.12 24.48
C GLN A 224 -4.95 -5.43 24.51
N GLU A 225 -3.91 -5.45 25.34
CA GLU A 225 -3.15 -6.65 25.67
C GLU A 225 -3.78 -7.33 26.88
N VAL A 226 -3.84 -8.66 26.82
CA VAL A 226 -4.37 -9.55 27.85
C VAL A 226 -3.30 -10.58 28.14
N SER A 227 -2.78 -10.57 29.36
CA SER A 227 -1.71 -11.48 29.79
C SER A 227 -2.15 -12.40 30.94
N GLY A 228 -1.34 -13.41 31.24
CA GLY A 228 -1.53 -14.31 32.37
C GLY A 228 -2.82 -15.15 32.28
N GLU A 229 -3.51 -15.34 33.41
CA GLU A 229 -4.67 -16.24 33.52
C GLU A 229 -5.77 -15.95 32.48
N PHE A 230 -5.99 -14.67 32.15
CA PHE A 230 -7.00 -14.29 31.16
C PHE A 230 -6.57 -14.62 29.73
N ALA A 231 -5.28 -14.56 29.40
CA ALA A 231 -4.77 -15.04 28.11
C ALA A 231 -5.01 -16.54 27.94
N HIS A 232 -4.73 -17.33 28.98
CA HIS A 232 -5.02 -18.77 28.97
C HIS A 232 -6.51 -19.06 28.85
N LYS A 233 -7.36 -18.28 29.53
CA LYS A 233 -8.81 -18.37 29.42
C LYS A 233 -9.31 -18.13 27.99
N LEU A 234 -8.72 -17.18 27.26
CA LEU A 234 -9.01 -16.93 25.85
C LEU A 234 -8.53 -18.09 24.96
N TRP A 235 -7.32 -18.58 25.20
CA TRP A 235 -6.78 -19.74 24.47
C TRP A 235 -7.64 -20.99 24.64
N ASP A 236 -8.12 -21.28 25.86
CA ASP A 236 -9.01 -22.40 26.15
C ASP A 236 -10.43 -22.22 25.60
N ALA A 237 -10.76 -21.00 25.17
CA ALA A 237 -12.02 -20.66 24.52
C ALA A 237 -11.93 -20.53 23.01
N ARG A 238 -10.75 -20.74 22.43
CA ARG A 238 -10.54 -20.67 20.98
C ARG A 238 -11.36 -21.72 20.24
N SER A 239 -11.75 -21.36 19.02
CA SER A 239 -12.23 -22.30 18.01
C SER A 239 -11.05 -22.95 17.28
N THR A 240 -11.35 -23.88 16.38
CA THR A 240 -10.38 -24.44 15.44
C THR A 240 -10.14 -23.54 14.23
N SER A 241 -10.79 -22.38 14.15
CA SER A 241 -10.64 -21.42 13.05
C SER A 241 -9.50 -20.47 13.36
N PHE A 242 -8.38 -20.69 12.69
CA PHE A 242 -7.22 -19.82 12.72
C PHE A 242 -7.08 -19.09 11.37
N THR A 243 -6.53 -17.89 11.40
CA THR A 243 -6.29 -17.05 10.23
C THR A 243 -4.89 -16.46 10.33
N PHE A 244 -4.06 -16.68 9.31
CA PHE A 244 -2.68 -16.19 9.27
C PHE A 244 -2.47 -15.32 8.03
N GLY A 245 -1.98 -14.10 8.24
CA GLY A 245 -1.73 -13.15 7.17
C GLY A 245 -2.96 -12.80 6.35
N ALA A 246 -2.73 -12.30 5.14
CA ALA A 246 -3.80 -11.87 4.25
C ALA A 246 -3.60 -12.38 2.82
N ASN A 247 -4.64 -12.98 2.29
CA ASN A 247 -4.70 -13.44 0.91
C ASN A 247 -6.11 -13.19 0.35
N MET A 248 -6.52 -13.91 -0.71
CA MET A 248 -7.85 -13.73 -1.34
C MET A 248 -8.99 -14.44 -0.60
N HIS A 249 -8.66 -15.30 0.37
CA HIS A 249 -9.61 -16.15 1.10
C HIS A 249 -9.58 -15.91 2.60
N GLU A 250 -8.45 -15.45 3.13
CA GLU A 250 -8.21 -15.22 4.54
C GLU A 250 -7.66 -13.82 4.77
N ASN A 251 -8.02 -13.23 5.92
CA ASN A 251 -7.58 -11.90 6.30
C ASN A 251 -7.41 -11.82 7.82
N GLU A 252 -6.17 -11.77 8.27
CA GLU A 252 -5.82 -11.53 9.68
C GLU A 252 -6.22 -10.12 10.10
N TYR A 253 -6.10 -9.11 9.22
CA TYR A 253 -6.15 -7.70 9.63
C TYR A 253 -7.57 -7.15 9.77
N ALA A 254 -8.58 -7.85 9.25
CA ALA A 254 -9.98 -7.48 9.37
C ALA A 254 -10.86 -8.72 9.31
N LEU A 255 -11.98 -8.71 10.03
CA LEU A 255 -13.01 -9.74 9.90
C LEU A 255 -13.57 -9.81 8.47
N GLN A 256 -13.64 -8.67 7.77
CA GLN A 256 -14.13 -8.63 6.40
C GLN A 256 -13.01 -8.89 5.39
N GLN A 257 -13.20 -9.93 4.57
CA GLN A 257 -12.32 -10.24 3.45
C GLN A 257 -12.25 -9.13 2.39
N SER A 258 -13.28 -8.27 2.32
CA SER A 258 -13.32 -7.13 1.39
C SER A 258 -12.16 -6.16 1.58
N TYR A 259 -11.67 -5.98 2.82
CA TYR A 259 -10.52 -5.12 3.11
C TYR A 259 -9.27 -5.57 2.33
N ALA A 260 -8.85 -6.82 2.53
CA ALA A 260 -7.69 -7.39 1.84
C ALA A 260 -7.88 -7.40 0.32
N ASN A 261 -9.07 -7.75 -0.17
CA ASN A 261 -9.38 -7.76 -1.60
C ASN A 261 -9.21 -6.39 -2.24
N PHE A 262 -9.77 -5.33 -1.64
CA PHE A 262 -9.61 -3.96 -2.14
C PHE A 262 -8.16 -3.48 -2.01
N PHE A 263 -7.50 -3.79 -0.89
CA PHE A 263 -6.11 -3.42 -0.66
C PHE A 263 -5.20 -3.99 -1.76
N PHE A 264 -5.19 -5.31 -1.96
CA PHE A 264 -4.34 -5.95 -2.96
C PHE A 264 -4.72 -5.55 -4.39
N PHE A 265 -6.00 -5.40 -4.69
CA PHE A 265 -6.43 -5.04 -6.03
C PHE A 265 -6.03 -3.60 -6.40
N ILE A 266 -6.32 -2.62 -5.53
CA ILE A 266 -6.04 -1.20 -5.81
C ILE A 266 -4.54 -0.93 -5.77
N THR A 267 -3.83 -1.39 -4.73
CA THR A 267 -2.38 -1.20 -4.62
C THR A 267 -1.63 -2.01 -5.68
N GLY A 268 -2.15 -3.18 -6.08
CA GLY A 268 -1.57 -4.01 -7.14
C GLY A 268 -1.77 -3.41 -8.53
N PHE A 269 -2.96 -2.89 -8.81
CA PHE A 269 -3.24 -2.15 -10.04
C PHE A 269 -2.37 -0.90 -10.13
N HIS A 270 -2.20 -0.16 -9.03
CA HIS A 270 -1.24 0.93 -8.95
C HIS A 270 0.21 0.46 -9.17
N GLY A 271 0.63 -0.61 -8.49
CA GLY A 271 1.96 -1.20 -8.63
C GLY A 271 2.26 -1.62 -10.08
N PHE A 272 1.27 -2.11 -10.81
CA PHE A 272 1.39 -2.36 -12.25
C PHE A 272 1.66 -1.09 -13.06
N HIS A 273 0.98 0.03 -12.73
CA HIS A 273 1.24 1.32 -13.38
C HIS A 273 2.67 1.80 -13.08
N VAL A 274 3.09 1.75 -11.82
CA VAL A 274 4.47 2.11 -11.43
C VAL A 274 5.49 1.23 -12.15
N PHE A 275 5.27 -0.08 -12.18
CA PHE A 275 6.14 -1.03 -12.90
C PHE A 275 6.25 -0.69 -14.38
N SER A 276 5.13 -0.48 -15.05
CA SER A 276 5.12 -0.08 -16.46
C SER A 276 5.81 1.28 -16.67
N GLY A 277 5.61 2.23 -15.76
CA GLY A 277 6.27 3.53 -15.75
C GLY A 277 7.79 3.42 -15.59
N VAL A 278 8.27 2.53 -14.71
CA VAL A 278 9.70 2.25 -14.55
C VAL A 278 10.28 1.65 -15.83
N VAL A 279 9.60 0.67 -16.43
CA VAL A 279 10.02 0.05 -17.70
C VAL A 279 10.11 1.10 -18.81
N ILE A 280 9.08 1.95 -18.95
CA ILE A 280 9.06 3.05 -19.92
C ILE A 280 10.22 4.03 -19.66
N ASN A 281 10.45 4.40 -18.39
CA ASN A 281 11.56 5.28 -18.02
C ASN A 281 12.92 4.69 -18.36
N ILE A 282 13.12 3.39 -18.14
CA ILE A 282 14.35 2.68 -18.53
C ILE A 282 14.55 2.76 -20.05
N ILE A 283 13.50 2.53 -20.84
CA ILE A 283 13.57 2.62 -22.31
C ILE A 283 13.97 4.04 -22.74
N ILE A 284 13.31 5.06 -22.20
CA ILE A 284 13.60 6.46 -22.54
C ILE A 284 14.99 6.87 -22.06
N PHE A 285 15.44 6.37 -20.91
CA PHE A 285 16.78 6.58 -20.39
C PHE A 285 17.84 6.02 -21.35
N ILE A 286 17.65 4.78 -21.84
CA ILE A 286 18.55 4.17 -22.83
C ILE A 286 18.56 5.00 -24.13
N MET A 287 17.40 5.47 -24.59
CA MET A 287 17.30 6.33 -25.77
C MET A 287 18.02 7.68 -25.57
N ALA A 288 17.87 8.31 -24.41
CA ALA A 288 18.54 9.55 -24.04
C ALA A 288 20.06 9.35 -23.98
N TYR A 289 20.52 8.29 -23.32
CA TYR A 289 21.93 7.93 -23.23
C TYR A 289 22.56 7.73 -24.61
N ARG A 290 21.87 7.02 -25.51
CA ARG A 290 22.30 6.79 -26.90
C ARG A 290 22.21 8.03 -27.81
N GLY A 291 21.78 9.18 -27.29
CA GLY A 291 21.71 10.44 -28.04
C GLY A 291 20.60 10.47 -29.09
N VAL A 292 19.55 9.64 -28.94
CA VAL A 292 18.43 9.60 -29.89
C VAL A 292 17.71 10.95 -29.95
N PHE A 293 17.54 11.62 -28.81
CA PHE A 293 16.84 12.91 -28.72
C PHE A 293 17.68 14.08 -29.24
N GLU A 294 19.01 14.04 -29.11
CA GLU A 294 19.91 15.02 -29.74
C GLU A 294 19.78 14.98 -31.27
N LYS A 295 19.66 13.78 -31.86
CA LYS A 295 19.41 13.60 -33.29
C LYS A 295 18.05 14.12 -33.73
N ARG A 296 17.04 13.98 -32.86
CA ARG A 296 15.67 14.48 -33.11
C ARG A 296 15.52 15.99 -32.85
N LYS A 297 16.45 16.62 -32.13
CA LYS A 297 16.42 18.03 -31.68
C LYS A 297 15.27 18.40 -30.75
N HIS A 298 14.58 17.42 -30.16
CA HIS A 298 13.52 17.64 -29.18
C HIS A 298 13.45 16.47 -28.18
N TYR A 299 13.09 16.80 -26.93
CA TYR A 299 12.95 15.85 -25.81
C TYR A 299 11.49 15.58 -25.43
N GLU A 300 10.55 15.79 -26.36
CA GLU A 300 9.10 15.66 -26.12
C GLU A 300 8.68 14.28 -25.58
N MET A 301 9.44 13.21 -25.86
CA MET A 301 9.16 11.90 -25.26
C MET A 301 9.42 11.88 -23.75
N VAL A 302 10.47 12.55 -23.27
CA VAL A 302 10.76 12.68 -21.83
C VAL A 302 9.61 13.40 -21.14
N GLU A 303 9.04 14.43 -21.77
CA GLU A 303 7.89 15.16 -21.25
C GLU A 303 6.64 14.29 -21.13
N LYS A 304 6.31 13.49 -22.16
CA LYS A 304 5.15 12.59 -22.13
C LYS A 304 5.27 11.54 -21.02
N VAL A 305 6.46 10.96 -20.88
CA VAL A 305 6.74 9.99 -19.82
C VAL A 305 6.74 10.67 -18.45
N GLY A 306 7.21 11.91 -18.36
CA GLY A 306 7.10 12.71 -17.15
C GLY A 306 5.66 12.93 -16.71
N LEU A 307 4.76 13.29 -17.64
CA LEU A 307 3.32 13.42 -17.36
C LEU A 307 2.73 12.11 -16.79
N TYR A 308 3.10 10.96 -17.36
CA TYR A 308 2.67 9.66 -16.83
C TYR A 308 3.17 9.42 -15.41
N TRP A 309 4.46 9.67 -15.18
CA TRP A 309 5.10 9.44 -13.89
C TRP A 309 4.49 10.30 -12.78
N HIS A 310 4.25 11.59 -13.06
CA HIS A 310 3.58 12.49 -12.12
C HIS A 310 2.14 12.07 -11.83
N PHE A 311 1.42 11.57 -12.84
CA PHE A 311 0.07 11.06 -12.63
C PHE A 311 0.06 9.85 -11.70
N ILE A 312 0.97 8.90 -11.90
CA ILE A 312 1.10 7.73 -11.03
C ILE A 312 1.36 8.17 -9.58
N ASP A 313 2.32 9.07 -9.37
CA ASP A 313 2.64 9.62 -8.04
C ASP A 313 1.42 10.30 -7.39
N LEU A 314 0.67 11.10 -8.16
CA LEU A 314 -0.56 11.73 -7.68
C LEU A 314 -1.62 10.69 -7.26
N VAL A 315 -1.82 9.63 -8.04
CA VAL A 315 -2.73 8.54 -7.67
C VAL A 315 -2.28 7.86 -6.38
N TRP A 316 -0.97 7.67 -6.19
CA TRP A 316 -0.43 7.08 -4.96
C TRP A 316 -0.79 7.91 -3.72
N VAL A 317 -0.72 9.23 -3.78
CA VAL A 317 -1.10 10.11 -2.65
C VAL A 317 -2.54 9.85 -2.20
N PHE A 318 -3.47 9.61 -3.14
CA PHE A 318 -4.84 9.25 -2.80
C PHE A 318 -4.94 7.85 -2.20
N VAL A 319 -4.28 6.84 -2.81
CA VAL A 319 -4.25 5.47 -2.28
C VAL A 319 -3.67 5.45 -0.85
N PHE A 320 -2.56 6.14 -0.64
CA PHE A 320 -1.91 6.33 0.66
C PHE A 320 -2.90 6.92 1.68
N THR A 321 -3.61 7.98 1.31
CA THR A 321 -4.56 8.64 2.20
C THR A 321 -5.71 7.71 2.63
N PHE A 322 -6.31 6.96 1.69
CA PHE A 322 -7.49 6.14 1.97
C PHE A 322 -7.24 4.78 2.65
N PHE A 323 -6.02 4.23 2.56
CA PHE A 323 -5.67 2.95 3.18
C PHE A 323 -4.83 3.10 4.45
N TYR A 324 -4.00 4.13 4.54
CA TYR A 324 -3.01 4.24 5.61
C TYR A 324 -3.34 5.32 6.63
N LEU A 325 -4.04 6.39 6.22
CA LEU A 325 -4.36 7.51 7.12
C LEU A 325 -5.82 7.55 7.57
N ILE A 326 -6.74 7.34 6.64
CA ILE A 326 -8.18 7.36 6.89
C ILE A 326 -8.63 5.93 7.04
#